data_AF-A0AAD6LCY2-F1
#
_entry.id   AF-A0AAD6LCY2-F1
#
_cell.length_a   1.000
_cell.length_b   1.000
_cell.length_c   1.000
_cell.angle_alpha   90.00
_cell.angle_beta   90.00
_cell.angle_gamma   90.00
#
_symmetry.space_group_name_H-M   'P 1'
#
loop_
_entity.id
_entity.type
_entity.pdbx_description
1 polymer ?
#
loop_
_entity_poly.entity_id
_entity_poly.type
_entity_poly.pdbx_seq_one_letter_code
_entity_poly.pdbx_strand_id
1 'polypeptide(L)'
;MSGLRVLKRKGKKNMDQTQKKEAEVVLDSCKSSGAIKKMKKDDESQSKGKKTCDLVSFWELPEYMKDNEFILSYYRADWPLKKALFSVFRWHNETLNVWTHLLGFFLFLGLTVANLMQVPQVADLLGLFTWSIFTSAQRNVSNDLKDFYLGTTELPDLGHNLPMKTDVSSLGIPATRWPFYVFLGGSMFCLLSSSICHLFSCHSHSLNILLLRMDYAGIVIMIITSFFPPMYYIFQCEPHWQFIYLGGITVMGMFTIVTLLSPPLSTAKFRAYRAMLFTSMGLFGLIPAVHSVIANWSNPKRDIIVAYESAMAVFYLTGTGLYVSRFPERLKPGLFDLTGHSHQIFHVFVVLGALAHYGATLLFLEYRDLVGC
;
A
#
# COMPACT_ATOMS: atom_id res chain seq x y z
N MET A 1 -43.28 -102.72 -35.08
CA MET A 1 -44.59 -102.05 -34.99
C MET A 1 -44.62 -101.18 -33.74
N SER A 2 -44.57 -99.86 -33.86
CA SER A 2 -44.88 -98.97 -32.73
C SER A 2 -45.16 -97.57 -33.25
N GLY A 3 -46.42 -97.17 -33.13
CA GLY A 3 -46.94 -95.87 -33.53
C GLY A 3 -46.75 -94.81 -32.46
N LEU A 4 -46.30 -93.66 -32.94
CA LEU A 4 -46.71 -92.30 -32.63
C LEU A 4 -47.62 -91.99 -31.40
N ARG A 5 -47.12 -90.96 -30.68
CA ARG A 5 -47.83 -89.77 -30.16
C ARG A 5 -48.57 -89.93 -28.83
N VAL A 6 -48.18 -89.09 -27.84
CA VAL A 6 -49.05 -88.10 -27.13
C VAL A 6 -48.49 -87.71 -25.73
N LEU A 7 -48.53 -86.39 -25.46
CA LEU A 7 -48.53 -85.68 -24.16
C LEU A 7 -47.22 -85.30 -23.41
N LYS A 8 -46.62 -84.23 -23.93
CA LYS A 8 -46.38 -82.94 -23.26
C LYS A 8 -47.24 -82.70 -21.99
N ARG A 9 -46.67 -82.86 -20.78
CA ARG A 9 -46.91 -82.04 -19.57
C ARG A 9 -46.16 -82.62 -18.35
N LYS A 10 -45.06 -81.99 -17.96
CA LYS A 10 -44.55 -81.73 -16.58
C LYS A 10 -43.03 -81.62 -16.60
N GLY A 11 -42.51 -80.50 -16.11
CA GLY A 11 -41.06 -80.25 -16.01
C GLY A 11 -40.62 -78.81 -16.23
N LYS A 12 -41.52 -77.91 -16.64
CA LYS A 12 -41.30 -76.45 -16.63
C LYS A 12 -41.51 -75.90 -15.20
N LYS A 13 -40.67 -76.34 -14.25
CA LYS A 13 -40.71 -75.86 -12.85
C LYS A 13 -39.37 -75.77 -12.12
N ASN A 14 -38.23 -76.01 -12.78
CA ASN A 14 -36.90 -75.94 -12.15
C ASN A 14 -35.93 -74.90 -12.76
N MET A 15 -36.42 -73.94 -13.56
CA MET A 15 -35.59 -72.86 -14.14
C MET A 15 -35.97 -71.45 -13.69
N ASP A 16 -36.89 -71.31 -12.72
CA ASP A 16 -37.43 -70.01 -12.27
C ASP A 16 -37.10 -69.67 -10.80
N GLN A 17 -36.30 -70.52 -10.13
CA GLN A 17 -35.79 -70.26 -8.77
C GLN A 17 -34.29 -69.93 -8.74
N THR A 18 -33.53 -70.29 -9.76
CA THR A 18 -32.09 -69.99 -9.84
C THR A 18 -31.83 -68.52 -10.23
N GLN A 19 -32.69 -67.92 -11.07
CA GLN A 19 -32.57 -66.50 -11.46
C GLN A 19 -33.08 -65.51 -10.39
N LYS A 20 -33.88 -65.94 -9.41
CA LYS A 20 -34.32 -65.07 -8.30
C LYS A 20 -33.27 -64.95 -7.18
N LYS A 21 -32.45 -65.98 -6.95
CA LYS A 21 -31.37 -65.93 -5.95
C LYS A 21 -30.15 -65.13 -6.42
N GLU A 22 -29.84 -65.11 -7.71
CA GLU A 22 -28.73 -64.31 -8.25
C GLU A 22 -29.06 -62.81 -8.29
N ALA A 23 -30.31 -62.42 -8.49
CA ALA A 23 -30.73 -61.01 -8.44
C ALA A 23 -30.70 -60.42 -7.02
N GLU A 24 -30.96 -61.23 -5.99
CA GLU A 24 -30.96 -60.80 -4.59
C GLU A 24 -29.53 -60.65 -4.02
N VAL A 25 -28.58 -61.48 -4.48
CA VAL A 25 -27.15 -61.37 -4.13
C VAL A 25 -26.47 -60.17 -4.82
N VAL A 26 -26.91 -59.77 -6.01
CA VAL A 26 -26.39 -58.59 -6.73
C VAL A 26 -26.95 -57.28 -6.14
N LEU A 27 -28.16 -57.28 -5.59
CA LEU A 27 -28.77 -56.12 -4.93
C LEU A 27 -28.14 -55.79 -3.55
N ASP A 28 -27.60 -56.79 -2.85
CA ASP A 28 -26.95 -56.58 -1.54
C ASP A 28 -25.49 -56.09 -1.68
N SER A 29 -24.79 -56.50 -2.75
CA SER A 29 -23.46 -55.99 -3.12
C SER A 29 -23.49 -54.50 -3.52
N CYS A 30 -24.59 -54.05 -4.15
CA CYS A 30 -24.81 -52.63 -4.48
C CYS A 30 -25.12 -51.75 -3.25
N LYS A 31 -25.76 -52.31 -2.20
CA LYS A 31 -25.95 -51.60 -0.92
C LYS A 31 -24.65 -51.46 -0.12
N SER A 32 -23.78 -52.48 -0.15
CA SER A 32 -22.45 -52.45 0.46
C SER A 32 -21.52 -51.43 -0.23
N SER A 33 -21.51 -51.37 -1.57
CA SER A 33 -20.76 -50.35 -2.31
C SER A 33 -21.30 -48.93 -2.09
N GLY A 34 -22.61 -48.78 -1.87
CA GLY A 34 -23.24 -47.52 -1.46
C GLY A 34 -22.85 -47.10 -0.04
N ALA A 35 -22.79 -48.03 0.91
CA ALA A 35 -22.39 -47.79 2.29
C ALA A 35 -20.88 -47.54 2.43
N ILE A 36 -20.02 -48.19 1.63
CA ILE A 36 -18.58 -47.92 1.58
C ILE A 36 -18.31 -46.60 0.87
N LYS A 37 -19.05 -46.24 -0.19
CA LYS A 37 -19.00 -44.88 -0.76
C LYS A 37 -19.56 -43.83 0.19
N LYS A 38 -20.55 -44.15 1.01
CA LYS A 38 -21.08 -43.25 2.04
C LYS A 38 -20.11 -43.11 3.20
N MET A 39 -19.45 -44.18 3.67
CA MET A 39 -18.35 -44.12 4.65
C MET A 39 -17.11 -43.42 4.09
N LYS A 40 -16.74 -43.60 2.81
CA LYS A 40 -15.65 -42.82 2.16
C LYS A 40 -16.02 -41.37 1.93
N LYS A 41 -17.29 -41.06 1.63
CA LYS A 41 -17.80 -39.69 1.46
C LYS A 41 -18.08 -39.02 2.80
N ASP A 42 -18.32 -39.79 3.86
CA ASP A 42 -18.44 -39.36 5.24
C ASP A 42 -17.04 -39.18 5.85
N ASP A 43 -16.04 -40.00 5.50
CA ASP A 43 -14.61 -39.76 5.79
C ASP A 43 -14.05 -38.58 4.98
N GLU A 44 -14.39 -38.42 3.69
CA GLU A 44 -13.98 -37.26 2.89
C GLU A 44 -14.76 -35.98 3.26
N SER A 45 -15.99 -36.09 3.81
CA SER A 45 -16.76 -34.94 4.29
C SER A 45 -16.53 -34.60 5.76
N GLN A 46 -16.06 -35.55 6.59
CA GLN A 46 -15.55 -35.30 7.94
C GLN A 46 -14.04 -35.03 7.97
N SER A 47 -13.32 -35.33 6.89
CA SER A 47 -11.97 -34.83 6.58
C SER A 47 -11.97 -33.43 5.94
N LYS A 48 -13.05 -32.67 6.06
CA LYS A 48 -12.90 -31.22 6.28
C LYS A 48 -12.47 -31.01 7.73
N GLY A 49 -11.33 -31.61 8.07
CA GLY A 49 -10.60 -31.34 9.29
C GLY A 49 -10.53 -29.83 9.41
N LYS A 50 -10.90 -29.34 10.58
CA LYS A 50 -10.78 -27.95 11.00
C LYS A 50 -9.37 -27.49 10.62
N LYS A 51 -9.15 -26.96 9.40
CA LYS A 51 -7.83 -26.54 8.89
C LYS A 51 -7.26 -25.66 9.99
N THR A 52 -6.25 -26.17 10.69
CA THR A 52 -5.61 -25.41 11.75
C THR A 52 -4.97 -24.23 11.04
N CYS A 53 -5.31 -23.02 11.49
CA CYS A 53 -4.77 -21.81 10.89
C CYS A 53 -3.47 -21.52 11.60
N ASP A 54 -2.52 -22.40 11.34
CA ASP A 54 -1.18 -22.35 11.86
C ASP A 54 -0.34 -21.49 10.92
N LEU A 55 0.77 -20.99 11.47
CA LEU A 55 1.74 -20.26 10.68
C LEU A 55 2.64 -21.26 9.98
N VAL A 56 2.97 -20.98 8.73
CA VAL A 56 3.75 -21.88 7.87
C VAL A 56 5.11 -21.27 7.53
N SER A 57 6.03 -22.12 7.12
CA SER A 57 7.35 -21.72 6.61
C SER A 57 7.26 -21.26 5.15
N PHE A 58 8.29 -20.54 4.68
CA PHE A 58 8.42 -20.11 3.29
C PHE A 58 8.29 -21.26 2.28
N TRP A 59 8.80 -22.45 2.63
CA TRP A 59 8.83 -23.63 1.76
C TRP A 59 7.45 -24.29 1.61
N GLU A 60 6.57 -24.11 2.59
CA GLU A 60 5.20 -24.63 2.61
C GLU A 60 4.20 -23.67 1.93
N LEU A 61 4.62 -22.45 1.60
CA LEU A 61 3.77 -21.49 0.91
C LEU A 61 3.39 -21.97 -0.50
N PRO A 62 2.16 -21.65 -0.95
CA PRO A 62 1.83 -21.70 -2.37
C PRO A 62 2.79 -20.83 -3.19
N GLU A 63 3.13 -21.28 -4.39
CA GLU A 63 4.16 -20.64 -5.23
C GLU A 63 3.86 -19.16 -5.53
N TYR A 64 2.60 -18.78 -5.67
CA TYR A 64 2.20 -17.40 -5.93
C TYR A 64 2.42 -16.45 -4.74
N MET A 65 2.63 -16.97 -3.53
CA MET A 65 2.88 -16.18 -2.31
C MET A 65 4.37 -16.06 -1.97
N LYS A 66 5.25 -16.83 -2.64
CA LYS A 66 6.70 -16.82 -2.39
C LYS A 66 7.35 -15.58 -2.99
N ASP A 67 7.32 -14.48 -2.25
CA ASP A 67 7.92 -13.21 -2.71
C ASP A 67 9.35 -12.97 -2.20
N ASN A 68 9.68 -13.34 -0.97
CA ASN A 68 10.97 -13.04 -0.34
C ASN A 68 11.56 -14.27 0.37
N GLU A 69 12.54 -14.92 -0.26
CA GLU A 69 13.19 -16.13 0.26
C GLU A 69 14.04 -15.92 1.52
N PHE A 70 14.26 -14.67 1.95
CA PHE A 70 14.99 -14.37 3.18
C PHE A 70 14.12 -14.35 4.44
N ILE A 71 12.80 -14.31 4.26
CA ILE A 71 11.82 -14.42 5.35
C ILE A 71 11.38 -15.88 5.40
N LEU A 72 11.69 -16.58 6.50
CA LEU A 72 11.68 -18.05 6.51
C LEU A 72 10.44 -18.64 7.17
N SER A 73 9.82 -17.92 8.11
CA SER A 73 8.70 -18.41 8.92
C SER A 73 7.60 -17.36 9.12
N TYR A 74 6.60 -17.70 9.94
CA TYR A 74 5.50 -16.85 10.36
C TYR A 74 4.50 -16.43 9.27
N TYR A 75 4.41 -17.20 8.18
CA TYR A 75 3.46 -16.90 7.10
C TYR A 75 2.04 -17.40 7.40
N ARG A 76 1.06 -16.70 6.84
CA ARG A 76 -0.35 -17.11 6.81
C ARG A 76 -0.69 -17.59 5.40
N ALA A 77 -1.30 -18.77 5.27
CA ALA A 77 -1.73 -19.31 3.98
C ALA A 77 -3.09 -20.03 4.09
N ASP A 78 -3.99 -19.79 3.15
CA ASP A 78 -5.37 -20.31 3.08
C ASP A 78 -6.22 -20.03 4.34
N TRP A 79 -6.02 -18.88 5.00
CA TRP A 79 -6.81 -18.53 6.18
C TRP A 79 -8.20 -18.00 5.80
N PRO A 80 -9.29 -18.43 6.45
CA PRO A 80 -10.62 -17.84 6.25
C PRO A 80 -10.63 -16.33 6.55
N LEU A 81 -11.42 -15.54 5.81
CA LEU A 81 -11.49 -14.07 5.96
C LEU A 81 -11.68 -13.61 7.41
N LYS A 82 -12.55 -14.27 8.19
CA LYS A 82 -12.76 -13.94 9.60
C LYS A 82 -11.46 -14.10 10.42
N LYS A 83 -10.71 -15.17 10.20
CA LYS A 83 -9.43 -15.39 10.88
C LYS A 83 -8.34 -14.44 10.38
N ALA A 84 -8.32 -14.11 9.09
CA ALA A 84 -7.45 -13.09 8.54
C ALA A 84 -7.74 -11.70 9.15
N LEU A 85 -9.01 -11.31 9.28
CA LEU A 85 -9.40 -10.06 9.96
C LEU A 85 -8.88 -10.01 11.41
N PHE A 86 -9.15 -11.04 12.21
CA PHE A 86 -8.69 -11.09 13.60
C PHE A 86 -7.18 -11.32 13.75
N SER A 87 -6.47 -11.67 12.67
CA SER A 87 -5.02 -11.81 12.71
C SER A 87 -4.29 -10.48 12.86
N VAL A 88 -4.97 -9.34 12.67
CA VAL A 88 -4.43 -8.00 13.00
C VAL A 88 -3.93 -7.91 14.45
N PHE A 89 -4.48 -8.72 15.36
CA PHE A 89 -4.08 -8.81 16.77
C PHE A 89 -3.14 -9.99 17.05
N ARG A 90 -2.59 -10.66 16.03
CA ARG A 90 -1.64 -11.77 16.15
C ARG A 90 -0.32 -11.41 15.49
N TRP A 91 0.77 -11.98 16.00
CA TRP A 91 2.09 -11.87 15.39
C TRP A 91 2.24 -12.83 14.21
N HIS A 92 2.63 -12.27 13.08
CA HIS A 92 2.96 -12.93 11.83
C HIS A 92 3.85 -12.00 10.99
N ASN A 93 4.44 -12.50 9.91
CA ASN A 93 5.36 -11.74 9.06
C ASN A 93 4.75 -10.43 8.51
N GLU A 94 3.43 -10.42 8.25
CA GLU A 94 2.72 -9.23 7.75
C GLU A 94 2.24 -8.24 8.83
N THR A 95 2.45 -8.50 10.13
CA THR A 95 1.80 -7.72 11.21
C THR A 95 2.15 -6.25 11.12
N LEU A 96 3.45 -5.93 11.01
CA LEU A 96 3.88 -4.54 10.91
C LEU A 96 3.59 -3.93 9.53
N ASN A 97 3.51 -4.71 8.44
CA ASN A 97 3.08 -4.19 7.13
C ASN A 97 1.64 -3.67 7.22
N VAL A 98 0.75 -4.41 7.90
CA VAL A 98 -0.63 -3.97 8.17
C VAL A 98 -0.65 -2.74 9.06
N TRP A 99 -0.01 -2.80 10.23
CA TRP A 99 -0.11 -1.74 11.24
C TRP A 99 0.52 -0.41 10.81
N THR A 100 1.66 -0.43 10.12
CA THR A 100 2.33 0.81 9.66
C THR A 100 1.43 1.63 8.75
N HIS A 101 0.81 1.00 7.74
CA HIS A 101 -0.11 1.69 6.83
C HIS A 101 -1.51 1.93 7.44
N LEU A 102 -2.00 1.05 8.33
CA LEU A 102 -3.26 1.30 9.04
C LEU A 102 -3.16 2.52 9.97
N LEU A 103 -2.08 2.63 10.73
CA LEU A 103 -1.81 3.82 11.55
C LEU A 103 -1.60 5.05 10.68
N GLY A 104 -0.88 4.91 9.56
CA GLY A 104 -0.75 5.97 8.56
C GLY A 104 -2.11 6.46 8.03
N PHE A 105 -3.03 5.55 7.73
CA PHE A 105 -4.38 5.90 7.29
C PHE A 105 -5.11 6.73 8.35
N PHE A 106 -5.13 6.28 9.62
CA PHE A 106 -5.78 7.03 10.70
C PHE A 106 -5.11 8.38 10.97
N LEU A 107 -3.78 8.46 10.81
CA LEU A 107 -3.05 9.72 10.88
C LEU A 107 -3.54 10.70 9.80
N PHE A 108 -3.56 10.29 8.53
CA PHE A 108 -4.05 11.15 7.44
C PHE A 108 -5.54 11.48 7.52
N LEU A 109 -6.36 10.56 8.06
CA LEU A 109 -7.75 10.84 8.38
C LEU A 109 -7.86 11.92 9.46
N GLY A 110 -7.09 11.80 10.54
CA GLY A 110 -7.00 12.81 11.59
C GLY A 110 -6.55 14.16 11.08
N LEU A 111 -5.52 14.21 10.21
CA LEU A 111 -5.08 15.42 9.51
C LEU A 111 -6.21 16.04 8.68
N THR A 112 -6.95 15.22 7.93
CA THR A 112 -8.07 15.66 7.11
C THR A 112 -9.17 16.28 7.97
N VAL A 113 -9.58 15.60 9.04
CA VAL A 113 -10.61 16.10 9.97
C VAL A 113 -10.16 17.37 10.67
N ALA A 114 -8.91 17.44 11.12
CA ALA A 114 -8.36 18.64 11.76
C ALA A 114 -8.40 19.88 10.85
N ASN A 115 -8.05 19.70 9.57
CA ASN A 115 -8.12 20.78 8.58
C ASN A 115 -9.57 21.17 8.23
N LEU A 116 -10.50 20.20 8.19
CA LEU A 116 -11.92 20.49 7.96
C LEU A 116 -12.56 21.24 9.13
N MET A 117 -12.17 20.90 10.36
CA MET A 117 -12.70 21.51 11.58
C MET A 117 -11.99 22.81 11.97
N GLN A 118 -10.97 23.25 11.21
CA GLN A 118 -10.15 24.44 11.48
C GLN A 118 -9.60 24.48 12.92
N VAL A 119 -9.27 23.31 13.50
CA VAL A 119 -8.80 23.24 14.89
C VAL A 119 -7.36 23.76 14.93
N PRO A 120 -7.09 24.94 15.56
CA PRO A 120 -5.76 25.56 15.51
C PRO A 120 -4.68 24.69 16.19
N GLN A 121 -5.07 23.97 17.24
CA GLN A 121 -4.14 23.27 18.14
C GLN A 121 -3.49 22.00 17.55
N VAL A 122 -4.09 21.39 16.53
CA VAL A 122 -3.57 20.15 15.91
C VAL A 122 -2.47 20.48 14.88
N ALA A 123 -2.61 21.60 14.17
CA ALA A 123 -1.58 22.11 13.28
C ALA A 123 -0.27 22.44 14.04
N ASP A 124 -0.38 23.00 15.25
CA ASP A 124 0.78 23.31 16.11
C ASP A 124 1.51 22.05 16.60
N LEU A 125 0.76 21.01 17.01
CA LEU A 125 1.34 19.75 17.50
C LEU A 125 2.05 18.94 16.40
N LEU A 126 1.50 18.95 15.18
CA LEU A 126 2.12 18.29 14.02
C LEU A 126 3.21 19.15 13.39
N GLY A 127 3.08 20.46 13.45
CA GLY A 127 4.15 21.42 13.23
C GLY A 127 5.34 21.08 14.12
N LEU A 128 5.13 20.84 15.42
CA LEU A 128 6.19 20.40 16.35
C LEU A 128 6.79 19.05 15.97
N PHE A 129 6.01 18.05 15.55
CA PHE A 129 6.54 16.74 15.16
C PHE A 129 7.34 16.80 13.86
N THR A 130 6.81 17.46 12.83
CA THR A 130 7.49 17.64 11.54
C THR A 130 8.71 18.56 11.69
N TRP A 131 8.58 19.70 12.37
CA TRP A 131 9.68 20.61 12.65
C TRP A 131 10.77 19.97 13.53
N SER A 132 10.43 19.17 14.55
CA SER A 132 11.42 18.50 15.39
C SER A 132 12.26 17.48 14.63
N ILE A 133 11.64 16.71 13.74
CA ILE A 133 12.35 15.76 12.87
C ILE A 133 13.29 16.52 11.91
N PHE A 134 12.81 17.58 11.27
CA PHE A 134 13.57 18.30 10.22
C PHE A 134 14.58 19.33 10.74
N THR A 135 14.34 19.97 11.90
CA THR A 135 15.32 20.88 12.52
C THR A 135 16.58 20.15 13.00
N SER A 136 16.50 18.84 13.28
CA SER A 136 17.69 18.04 13.59
C SER A 136 18.67 18.00 12.41
N ALA A 137 18.16 17.96 11.17
CA ALA A 137 18.99 18.01 9.96
C ALA A 137 19.57 19.41 9.72
N GLN A 138 18.81 20.47 10.05
CA GLN A 138 19.24 21.85 9.86
C GLN A 138 20.32 22.29 10.86
N ARG A 139 20.35 21.75 12.09
CA ARG A 139 21.42 22.07 13.07
C ARG A 139 22.81 21.58 12.62
N ASN A 140 22.91 20.46 11.90
CA ASN A 140 24.20 19.97 11.41
C ASN A 140 24.72 20.80 10.23
N VAL A 141 23.84 21.28 9.34
CA VAL A 141 24.23 22.16 8.22
C VAL A 141 24.56 23.58 8.70
N SER A 142 23.85 24.06 9.72
CA SER A 142 24.09 25.40 10.28
C SER A 142 25.40 25.50 11.08
N ASN A 143 25.91 24.40 11.64
CA ASN A 143 27.16 24.41 12.40
C ASN A 143 28.38 24.49 11.48
N ASP A 144 28.37 23.82 10.32
CA ASP A 144 29.42 23.93 9.30
C ASP A 144 29.50 25.34 8.68
N LEU A 145 28.37 26.03 8.56
CA LEU A 145 28.33 27.39 8.00
C LEU A 145 28.74 28.46 9.02
N LYS A 146 28.49 28.23 10.32
CA LYS A 146 28.89 29.15 11.39
C LYS A 146 30.40 29.18 11.61
N ASP A 147 31.05 28.02 11.48
CA ASP A 147 32.51 27.91 11.62
C ASP A 147 33.26 28.55 10.44
N PHE A 148 32.59 28.74 9.30
CA PHE A 148 33.14 29.46 8.15
C PHE A 148 32.96 31.00 8.23
N TYR A 149 31.90 31.48 8.88
CA TYR A 149 31.59 32.92 8.97
C TYR A 149 32.19 33.64 10.19
N LEU A 150 32.71 32.92 11.19
CA LEU A 150 33.37 33.51 12.37
C LEU A 150 34.80 34.00 12.10
N GLY A 151 35.28 33.93 10.86
CA GLY A 151 36.62 34.34 10.44
C GLY A 151 36.75 35.76 9.87
N THR A 152 35.67 36.52 9.68
CA THR A 152 35.76 37.84 9.04
C THR A 152 34.84 38.90 9.64
N THR A 153 35.51 39.90 10.22
CA THR A 153 35.18 41.33 10.30
C THR A 153 34.18 41.84 11.34
N GLU A 154 34.77 42.60 12.27
CA GLU A 154 34.20 43.56 13.21
C GLU A 154 33.62 44.84 12.54
N LEU A 155 32.87 45.62 13.36
CA LEU A 155 32.45 47.05 13.26
C LEU A 155 31.01 47.37 12.75
N PRO A 156 30.36 48.49 13.19
CA PRO A 156 29.49 48.51 14.37
C PRO A 156 28.09 49.16 14.13
N ASP A 157 27.28 49.01 15.18
CA ASP A 157 25.92 49.49 15.48
C ASP A 157 25.55 50.94 15.08
N LEU A 158 24.35 51.13 14.49
CA LEU A 158 23.61 52.39 14.54
C LEU A 158 22.09 52.14 14.43
N GLY A 159 21.39 52.37 15.54
CA GLY A 159 19.97 52.11 15.69
C GLY A 159 19.02 53.10 15.00
N HIS A 160 17.81 52.62 14.74
CA HIS A 160 16.60 53.45 14.68
C HIS A 160 15.39 52.64 15.19
N ASN A 161 14.79 53.13 16.28
CA ASN A 161 13.50 52.69 16.82
C ASN A 161 12.37 53.51 16.16
N LEU A 162 11.31 52.86 15.64
CA LEU A 162 9.91 53.00 16.11
C LEU A 162 8.97 52.03 15.35
N PRO A 163 7.84 51.61 15.95
CA PRO A 163 7.01 50.50 15.52
C PRO A 163 5.88 50.95 14.60
N MET A 164 5.46 50.05 13.71
CA MET A 164 4.16 50.15 13.07
C MET A 164 3.52 48.77 13.02
N LYS A 165 2.55 48.58 13.93
CA LYS A 165 1.58 47.50 13.90
C LYS A 165 0.62 47.79 12.77
N THR A 166 0.83 47.20 11.60
CA THR A 166 -0.13 47.24 10.50
C THR A 166 -1.04 46.03 10.63
N ASP A 167 -2.21 46.23 11.22
CA ASP A 167 -3.38 45.39 10.98
C ASP A 167 -3.71 45.48 9.48
N VAL A 168 -3.19 44.55 8.69
CA VAL A 168 -3.71 44.26 7.36
C VAL A 168 -4.51 42.97 7.50
N SER A 169 -5.77 43.13 7.93
CA SER A 169 -6.79 42.12 7.67
C SER A 169 -6.99 42.09 6.16
N SER A 170 -6.26 41.23 5.46
CA SER A 170 -6.46 40.99 4.03
C SER A 170 -7.87 40.43 3.85
N LEU A 171 -8.72 41.21 3.17
CA LEU A 171 -10.02 40.79 2.67
C LEU A 171 -9.81 39.87 1.44
N GLY A 172 -8.95 38.86 1.56
CA GLY A 172 -8.66 37.89 0.52
C GLY A 172 -9.69 36.78 0.53
N ILE A 173 -10.22 36.41 -0.64
CA ILE A 173 -10.99 35.17 -0.77
C ILE A 173 -10.05 34.03 -0.33
N PRO A 174 -10.43 33.21 0.67
CA PRO A 174 -9.57 32.15 1.17
C PRO A 174 -9.16 31.22 0.03
N ALA A 175 -7.89 30.81 0.00
CA ALA A 175 -7.34 30.01 -1.08
C ALA A 175 -8.13 28.70 -1.24
N THR A 176 -8.27 28.26 -2.49
CA THR A 176 -9.01 27.05 -2.81
C THR A 176 -8.34 25.81 -2.20
N ARG A 177 -9.07 25.04 -1.40
CA ARG A 177 -8.53 23.89 -0.62
C ARG A 177 -8.76 22.51 -1.25
N TRP A 178 -9.51 22.39 -2.35
CA TRP A 178 -9.76 21.08 -2.97
C TRP A 178 -8.49 20.33 -3.41
N PRO A 179 -7.40 20.97 -3.93
CA PRO A 179 -6.19 20.23 -4.34
C PRO A 179 -5.53 19.52 -3.16
N PHE A 180 -5.49 20.19 -2.01
CA PHE A 180 -5.01 19.63 -0.75
C PHE A 180 -5.81 18.40 -0.32
N TYR A 181 -7.14 18.46 -0.38
CA TYR A 181 -7.99 17.32 -0.04
C TYR A 181 -7.90 16.16 -1.05
N VAL A 182 -7.60 16.43 -2.32
CA VAL A 182 -7.32 15.39 -3.32
C VAL A 182 -6.08 14.59 -2.93
N PHE A 183 -4.99 15.27 -2.53
CA PHE A 183 -3.79 14.62 -2.02
C PHE A 183 -4.06 13.78 -0.77
N LEU A 184 -4.78 14.32 0.22
CA LEU A 184 -5.14 13.60 1.44
C LEU A 184 -5.99 12.36 1.13
N GLY A 185 -6.96 12.49 0.23
CA GLY A 185 -7.80 11.40 -0.26
C GLY A 185 -6.99 10.28 -0.91
N GLY A 186 -6.08 10.62 -1.83
CA GLY A 186 -5.21 9.64 -2.48
C GLY A 186 -4.24 8.95 -1.52
N SER A 187 -3.69 9.69 -0.54
CA SER A 187 -2.84 9.13 0.52
C SER A 187 -3.61 8.13 1.38
N MET A 188 -4.81 8.50 1.83
CA MET A 188 -5.68 7.59 2.60
C MET A 188 -6.05 6.34 1.78
N PHE A 189 -6.37 6.50 0.50
CA PHE A 189 -6.67 5.36 -0.38
C PHE A 189 -5.49 4.39 -0.47
N CYS A 190 -4.28 4.90 -0.73
CA CYS A 190 -3.07 4.09 -0.82
C CYS A 190 -2.76 3.33 0.48
N LEU A 191 -2.81 4.02 1.62
CA LEU A 191 -2.49 3.42 2.91
C LEU A 191 -3.53 2.37 3.31
N LEU A 192 -4.81 2.64 3.08
CA LEU A 192 -5.88 1.69 3.37
C LEU A 192 -5.85 0.48 2.44
N SER A 193 -5.68 0.67 1.13
CA SER A 193 -5.63 -0.43 0.16
C SER A 193 -4.45 -1.37 0.46
N SER A 194 -3.30 -0.81 0.84
CA SER A 194 -2.12 -1.55 1.26
C SER A 194 -2.35 -2.34 2.55
N SER A 195 -2.93 -1.71 3.59
CA SER A 195 -3.26 -2.41 4.85
C SER A 195 -4.24 -3.57 4.61
N ILE A 196 -5.28 -3.35 3.80
CA ILE A 196 -6.25 -4.40 3.43
C ILE A 196 -5.54 -5.52 2.66
N CYS A 197 -4.64 -5.17 1.74
CA CYS A 197 -3.86 -6.14 0.98
C CYS A 197 -3.07 -7.06 1.91
N HIS A 198 -2.22 -6.50 2.77
CA HIS A 198 -1.40 -7.30 3.69
C HIS A 198 -2.24 -8.07 4.72
N LEU A 199 -3.42 -7.59 5.08
CA LEU A 199 -4.30 -8.29 6.01
C LEU A 199 -4.95 -9.54 5.39
N PHE A 200 -5.45 -9.44 4.15
CA PHE A 200 -6.30 -10.45 3.52
C PHE A 200 -5.64 -11.27 2.39
N SER A 201 -4.43 -10.93 1.97
CA SER A 201 -3.69 -11.63 0.91
C SER A 201 -3.38 -13.10 1.20
N CYS A 202 -3.59 -13.56 2.44
CA CYS A 202 -3.45 -14.96 2.84
C CYS A 202 -4.69 -15.83 2.59
N HIS A 203 -5.81 -15.25 2.12
CA HIS A 203 -7.09 -15.96 2.07
C HIS A 203 -7.24 -16.92 0.88
N SER A 204 -7.03 -16.41 -0.33
CA SER A 204 -7.18 -17.18 -1.57
C SER A 204 -6.35 -16.57 -2.69
N HIS A 205 -6.01 -17.38 -3.69
CA HIS A 205 -5.20 -16.93 -4.83
C HIS A 205 -5.84 -15.76 -5.61
N SER A 206 -7.15 -15.85 -5.91
CA SER A 206 -7.84 -14.79 -6.65
C SER A 206 -7.91 -13.47 -5.86
N LEU A 207 -8.15 -13.55 -4.55
CA LEU A 207 -8.20 -12.36 -3.70
C LEU A 207 -6.80 -11.74 -3.54
N ASN A 208 -5.76 -12.55 -3.37
CA ASN A 208 -4.37 -12.11 -3.32
C ASN A 208 -4.00 -11.28 -4.56
N ILE A 209 -4.30 -11.78 -5.77
CA ILE A 209 -4.03 -11.05 -7.02
C ILE A 209 -4.81 -9.73 -7.08
N LEU A 210 -6.10 -9.73 -6.72
CA LEU A 210 -6.92 -8.53 -6.72
C LEU A 210 -6.37 -7.46 -5.77
N LEU A 211 -6.04 -7.87 -4.54
CA LEU A 211 -5.56 -6.98 -3.50
C LEU A 211 -4.19 -6.38 -3.84
N LEU A 212 -3.25 -7.19 -4.37
CA LEU A 212 -1.95 -6.71 -4.83
C LEU A 212 -2.09 -5.66 -5.94
N ARG A 213 -3.04 -5.85 -6.87
CA ARG A 213 -3.33 -4.86 -7.92
C ARG A 213 -3.89 -3.56 -7.36
N MET A 214 -4.79 -3.65 -6.37
CA MET A 214 -5.33 -2.45 -5.70
C MET A 214 -4.26 -1.71 -4.89
N ASP A 215 -3.35 -2.44 -4.27
CA ASP A 215 -2.22 -1.88 -3.53
C ASP A 215 -1.27 -1.11 -4.47
N TYR A 216 -0.89 -1.72 -5.59
CA TYR A 216 -0.10 -1.05 -6.63
C TYR A 216 -0.82 0.16 -7.24
N ALA A 217 -2.13 0.05 -7.50
CA ALA A 217 -2.93 1.18 -7.96
C ALA A 217 -2.97 2.30 -6.91
N GLY A 218 -2.98 1.95 -5.62
CA GLY A 218 -2.87 2.88 -4.50
C GLY A 218 -1.64 3.76 -4.58
N ILE A 219 -0.46 3.15 -4.81
CA ILE A 219 0.81 3.88 -4.96
C ILE A 219 0.71 4.88 -6.13
N VAL A 220 0.22 4.43 -7.29
CA VAL A 220 0.07 5.30 -8.47
C VAL A 220 -0.88 6.46 -8.18
N ILE A 221 -2.04 6.18 -7.58
CA ILE A 221 -3.04 7.20 -7.23
C ILE A 221 -2.44 8.22 -6.27
N MET A 222 -1.75 7.80 -5.22
CA MET A 222 -1.09 8.70 -4.28
C MET A 222 -0.08 9.61 -4.98
N ILE A 223 0.75 9.07 -5.89
CA ILE A 223 1.69 9.88 -6.68
C ILE A 223 0.93 10.90 -7.51
N ILE A 224 -0.08 10.50 -8.29
CA ILE A 224 -0.87 11.43 -9.12
C ILE A 224 -1.51 12.52 -8.24
N THR A 225 -2.16 12.14 -7.14
CA THR A 225 -2.86 13.10 -6.28
C THR A 225 -1.90 14.05 -5.55
N SER A 226 -0.67 13.63 -5.26
CA SER A 226 0.35 14.49 -4.66
C SER A 226 0.82 15.61 -5.58
N PHE A 227 0.64 15.51 -6.90
CA PHE A 227 0.98 16.59 -7.82
C PHE A 227 -0.05 17.72 -7.79
N PHE A 228 -1.28 17.47 -7.34
CA PHE A 228 -2.35 18.48 -7.37
C PHE A 228 -2.02 19.73 -6.54
N PRO A 229 -1.65 19.64 -5.25
CA PRO A 229 -1.31 20.81 -4.45
C PRO A 229 -0.17 21.66 -5.03
N PRO A 230 1.05 21.13 -5.29
CA PRO A 230 2.14 21.95 -5.80
C PRO A 230 1.81 22.52 -7.19
N MET A 231 1.22 21.74 -8.11
CA MET A 231 0.92 22.28 -9.44
C MET A 231 -0.11 23.41 -9.36
N TYR A 232 -1.18 23.23 -8.58
CA TYR A 232 -2.24 24.23 -8.46
C TYR A 232 -1.76 25.50 -7.75
N TYR A 233 -1.07 25.38 -6.61
CA TYR A 233 -0.69 26.54 -5.78
C TYR A 233 0.53 27.30 -6.31
N ILE A 234 1.46 26.62 -6.98
CA ILE A 234 2.64 27.26 -7.56
C ILE A 234 2.25 28.01 -8.84
N PHE A 235 1.53 27.33 -9.74
CA PHE A 235 1.19 27.86 -11.06
C PHE A 235 -0.23 28.43 -11.12
N GLN A 236 -0.76 28.93 -10.00
CA GLN A 236 -2.13 29.43 -9.91
C GLN A 236 -2.42 30.53 -10.95
N CYS A 237 -1.43 31.36 -11.24
CA CYS A 237 -1.56 32.50 -12.16
C CYS A 237 -1.21 32.13 -13.61
N GLU A 238 -0.67 30.93 -13.84
CA GLU A 238 -0.31 30.39 -15.15
C GLU A 238 -0.90 28.97 -15.32
N PRO A 239 -2.22 28.86 -15.53
CA PRO A 239 -2.92 27.57 -15.52
C PRO A 239 -2.46 26.61 -16.62
N HIS A 240 -1.81 27.11 -17.68
CA HIS A 240 -1.25 26.28 -18.74
C HIS A 240 -0.28 25.22 -18.21
N TRP A 241 0.60 25.58 -17.27
CA TRP A 241 1.57 24.66 -16.68
C TRP A 241 0.92 23.60 -15.80
N GLN A 242 -0.19 23.95 -15.13
CA GLN A 242 -0.98 22.98 -14.37
C GLN A 242 -1.46 21.83 -15.26
N PHE A 243 -2.04 22.15 -16.41
CA PHE A 243 -2.54 21.15 -17.35
C PHE A 243 -1.43 20.27 -17.92
N ILE A 244 -0.27 20.86 -18.27
CA ILE A 244 0.87 20.11 -18.80
C ILE A 244 1.38 19.09 -17.76
N TYR A 245 1.66 19.55 -16.53
CA TYR A 245 2.24 18.67 -15.51
C TYR A 245 1.24 17.66 -14.97
N LEU A 246 0.00 18.04 -14.71
CA LEU A 246 -1.05 17.12 -14.27
C LEU A 246 -1.43 16.13 -15.37
N GLY A 247 -1.46 16.56 -16.63
CA GLY A 247 -1.66 15.68 -17.77
C GLY A 247 -0.52 14.66 -17.90
N GLY A 248 0.72 15.11 -17.83
CA GLY A 248 1.92 14.26 -17.91
C GLY A 248 1.95 13.17 -16.84
N ILE A 249 1.77 13.53 -15.56
CA ILE A 249 1.79 12.55 -14.48
C ILE A 249 0.61 11.57 -14.58
N THR A 250 -0.56 12.02 -15.04
CA THR A 250 -1.73 11.16 -15.26
C THR A 250 -1.47 10.14 -16.37
N VAL A 251 -0.87 10.55 -17.50
CA VAL A 251 -0.52 9.63 -18.59
C VAL A 251 0.49 8.58 -18.11
N MET A 252 1.55 8.99 -17.40
CA MET A 252 2.53 8.08 -16.82
C MET A 252 1.90 7.11 -15.80
N GLY A 253 0.98 7.60 -14.98
CA GLY A 253 0.26 6.79 -14.01
C GLY A 253 -0.68 5.78 -14.65
N MET A 254 -1.44 6.19 -15.67
CA MET A 254 -2.28 5.27 -16.45
C MET A 254 -1.46 4.17 -17.12
N PHE A 255 -0.32 4.53 -17.72
CA PHE A 255 0.62 3.56 -18.26
C PHE A 255 1.10 2.57 -17.19
N THR A 256 1.44 3.06 -16.00
CA THR A 256 1.88 2.22 -14.88
C THR A 256 0.77 1.29 -14.39
N ILE A 257 -0.46 1.79 -14.20
CA ILE A 257 -1.62 0.96 -13.80
C ILE A 257 -1.86 -0.14 -14.82
N VAL A 258 -1.98 0.20 -16.11
CA VAL A 258 -2.21 -0.79 -17.17
C VAL A 258 -1.13 -1.87 -17.17
N THR A 259 0.13 -1.47 -16.99
CA THR A 259 1.26 -2.39 -16.89
C THR A 259 1.15 -3.33 -15.68
N LEU A 260 0.80 -2.80 -14.51
CA LEU A 260 0.74 -3.57 -13.26
C LEU A 260 -0.55 -4.40 -13.11
N LEU A 261 -1.58 -4.13 -13.91
CA LEU A 261 -2.74 -5.01 -14.04
C LEU A 261 -2.36 -6.34 -14.74
N SER A 262 -1.26 -6.38 -15.50
CA SER A 262 -0.75 -7.61 -16.12
C SER A 262 -0.18 -8.57 -15.06
N PRO A 263 -0.75 -9.79 -14.87
CA PRO A 263 -0.29 -10.73 -13.84
C PRO A 263 1.20 -11.13 -13.92
N PRO A 264 1.82 -11.31 -15.10
CA PRO A 264 3.25 -11.62 -15.17
C PRO A 264 4.15 -10.53 -14.58
N LEU A 265 3.78 -9.26 -14.77
CA LEU A 265 4.58 -8.09 -14.36
C LEU A 265 4.42 -7.74 -12.87
N SER A 266 3.40 -8.29 -12.21
CA SER A 266 3.21 -8.17 -10.76
C SER A 266 3.94 -9.23 -9.94
N THR A 267 4.58 -10.22 -10.56
CA THR A 267 5.32 -11.29 -9.86
C THR A 267 6.59 -10.78 -9.16
N ALA A 268 7.07 -11.52 -8.16
CA ALA A 268 8.27 -11.17 -7.38
C ALA A 268 9.52 -10.91 -8.25
N LYS A 269 9.62 -11.59 -9.40
CA LYS A 269 10.72 -11.44 -10.38
C LYS A 269 10.84 -10.03 -10.95
N PHE A 270 9.73 -9.31 -11.09
CA PHE A 270 9.69 -7.96 -11.65
C PHE A 270 9.70 -6.87 -10.58
N ARG A 271 10.14 -7.17 -9.36
CA ARG A 271 10.21 -6.19 -8.27
C ARG A 271 10.95 -4.90 -8.65
N ALA A 272 12.15 -5.03 -9.21
CA ALA A 272 12.93 -3.89 -9.66
C ALA A 272 12.22 -3.10 -10.76
N TYR A 273 11.55 -3.81 -11.68
CA TYR A 273 10.76 -3.18 -12.74
C TYR A 273 9.60 -2.34 -12.17
N ARG A 274 8.85 -2.86 -11.20
CA ARG A 274 7.81 -2.09 -10.50
C ARG A 274 8.38 -0.85 -9.81
N ALA A 275 9.49 -1.03 -9.09
CA ALA A 275 10.16 0.09 -8.43
C ALA A 275 10.59 1.17 -9.43
N MET A 276 11.11 0.79 -10.61
CA MET A 276 11.47 1.74 -11.67
C MET A 276 10.25 2.51 -12.19
N LEU A 277 9.11 1.85 -12.41
CA LEU A 277 7.88 2.54 -12.84
C LEU A 277 7.47 3.63 -11.84
N PHE A 278 7.33 3.27 -10.56
CA PHE A 278 6.95 4.23 -9.52
C PHE A 278 7.99 5.34 -9.33
N THR A 279 9.28 4.98 -9.33
CA THR A 279 10.37 5.96 -9.18
C THR A 279 10.41 6.93 -10.36
N SER A 280 10.18 6.46 -11.59
CA SER A 280 10.15 7.34 -12.77
C SER A 280 9.03 8.39 -12.68
N MET A 281 7.86 8.01 -12.14
CA MET A 281 6.77 8.94 -11.88
C MET A 281 7.15 9.98 -10.82
N GLY A 282 7.83 9.57 -9.75
CA GLY A 282 8.34 10.50 -8.73
C GLY A 282 9.40 11.47 -9.29
N LEU A 283 10.35 10.96 -10.10
CA LEU A 283 11.42 11.75 -10.72
C LEU A 283 10.89 12.75 -11.74
N PHE A 284 9.75 12.49 -12.38
CA PHE A 284 9.06 13.48 -13.21
C PHE A 284 8.78 14.78 -12.44
N GLY A 285 8.55 14.69 -11.12
CA GLY A 285 8.35 15.83 -10.22
C GLY A 285 9.53 16.79 -10.11
N LEU A 286 10.75 16.37 -10.49
CA LEU A 286 11.91 17.26 -10.52
C LEU A 286 11.75 18.39 -11.56
N ILE A 287 11.09 18.10 -12.69
CA ILE A 287 10.88 19.09 -13.76
C ILE A 287 10.03 20.27 -13.27
N PRO A 288 8.80 20.08 -12.74
CA PRO A 288 8.01 21.19 -12.22
C PRO A 288 8.62 21.79 -10.95
N ALA A 289 9.41 21.05 -10.15
CA ALA A 289 10.11 21.62 -9.01
C ALA A 289 11.22 22.60 -9.42
N VAL A 290 12.01 22.28 -10.45
CA VAL A 290 13.01 23.22 -10.98
C VAL A 290 12.32 24.43 -11.61
N HIS A 291 11.25 24.20 -12.38
CA HIS A 291 10.48 25.29 -12.97
C HIS A 291 9.86 26.20 -11.90
N SER A 292 9.34 25.64 -10.81
CA SER A 292 8.73 26.43 -9.73
C SER A 292 9.73 27.33 -9.03
N VAL A 293 10.95 26.85 -8.78
CA VAL A 293 12.05 27.62 -8.18
C VAL A 293 12.43 28.80 -9.05
N ILE A 294 12.50 28.60 -10.37
CA ILE A 294 12.83 29.66 -11.33
C ILE A 294 11.68 30.68 -11.40
N ALA A 295 10.44 30.20 -11.56
CA ALA A 295 9.26 31.06 -11.73
C ALA A 295 8.91 31.86 -10.46
N ASN A 296 9.18 31.32 -9.26
CA ASN A 296 8.84 31.92 -7.98
C ASN A 296 10.10 32.29 -7.16
N TRP A 297 11.15 32.77 -7.83
CA TRP A 297 12.44 33.02 -7.20
C TRP A 297 12.37 33.92 -5.97
N SER A 298 11.49 34.93 -5.98
CA SER A 298 11.32 35.92 -4.91
C SER A 298 10.50 35.43 -3.69
N ASN A 299 9.93 34.23 -3.72
CA ASN A 299 9.10 33.73 -2.63
C ASN A 299 9.96 33.42 -1.39
N PRO A 300 9.73 34.08 -0.23
CA PRO A 300 10.53 33.85 0.98
C PRO A 300 10.36 32.45 1.58
N LYS A 301 9.26 31.74 1.27
CA LYS A 301 9.02 30.36 1.73
C LYS A 301 9.63 29.29 0.82
N ARG A 302 10.21 29.68 -0.33
CA ARG A 302 10.76 28.78 -1.35
C ARG A 302 11.73 27.76 -0.76
N ASP A 303 12.71 28.22 0.02
CA ASP A 303 13.79 27.34 0.50
C ASP A 303 13.26 26.26 1.47
N ILE A 304 12.30 26.63 2.32
CA ILE A 304 11.64 25.69 3.23
C ILE A 304 10.79 24.68 2.45
N ILE A 305 10.03 25.13 1.45
CA ILE A 305 9.24 24.26 0.57
C ILE A 305 10.15 23.26 -0.15
N VAL A 306 11.25 23.74 -0.75
CA VAL A 306 12.23 22.88 -1.43
C VAL A 306 12.85 21.87 -0.47
N ALA A 307 13.10 22.26 0.80
CA ALA A 307 13.61 21.33 1.81
C ALA A 307 12.61 20.20 2.12
N TYR A 308 11.31 20.51 2.30
CA TYR A 308 10.27 19.48 2.51
C TYR A 308 10.10 18.55 1.29
N GLU A 309 10.10 19.10 0.07
CA GLU A 309 10.03 18.29 -1.16
C GLU A 309 11.29 17.43 -1.36
N SER A 310 12.47 17.97 -1.02
CA SER A 310 13.73 17.21 -1.05
C SER A 310 13.72 16.09 -0.01
N ALA A 311 13.21 16.36 1.19
CA ALA A 311 13.03 15.34 2.22
C ALA A 311 12.08 14.22 1.78
N MET A 312 10.95 14.57 1.16
CA MET A 312 10.04 13.60 0.55
C MET A 312 10.79 12.71 -0.46
N ALA A 313 11.55 13.30 -1.38
CA ALA A 313 12.32 12.56 -2.37
C ALA A 313 13.35 11.61 -1.72
N VAL A 314 14.09 12.08 -0.71
CA VAL A 314 15.05 11.25 0.05
C VAL A 314 14.36 10.07 0.72
N PHE A 315 13.21 10.30 1.36
CA PHE A 315 12.47 9.23 2.00
C PHE A 315 11.99 8.17 1.00
N TYR A 316 11.38 8.58 -0.11
CA TYR A 316 10.90 7.63 -1.12
C TYR A 316 12.04 6.88 -1.79
N LEU A 317 13.13 7.54 -2.16
CA LEU A 317 14.29 6.90 -2.79
C LEU A 317 15.00 5.93 -1.84
N THR A 318 15.16 6.32 -0.57
CA THR A 318 15.77 5.45 0.45
C THR A 318 14.90 4.22 0.70
N GLY A 319 13.60 4.42 0.94
CA GLY A 319 12.66 3.30 1.13
C GLY A 319 12.63 2.36 -0.07
N THR A 320 12.60 2.90 -1.29
CA THR A 320 12.62 2.11 -2.53
C THR A 320 13.92 1.34 -2.68
N GLY A 321 15.06 1.95 -2.38
CA GLY A 321 16.37 1.29 -2.39
C GLY A 321 16.43 0.10 -1.42
N LEU A 322 15.90 0.28 -0.20
CA LEU A 322 15.79 -0.80 0.79
C LEU A 322 14.85 -1.92 0.34
N TYR A 323 13.68 -1.58 -0.21
CA TYR A 323 12.71 -2.54 -0.78
C TYR A 323 13.30 -3.40 -1.90
N VAL A 324 14.01 -2.78 -2.84
CA VAL A 324 14.63 -3.49 -3.97
C VAL A 324 15.81 -4.35 -3.51
N SER A 325 16.65 -3.84 -2.61
CA SER A 325 17.84 -4.55 -2.13
C SER A 325 17.55 -5.68 -1.14
N ARG A 326 16.35 -5.70 -0.53
CA ARG A 326 15.95 -6.62 0.54
C ARG A 326 16.84 -6.51 1.77
N PHE A 327 17.32 -5.30 2.05
CA PHE A 327 18.09 -5.02 3.25
C PHE A 327 17.14 -4.64 4.40
N PRO A 328 17.36 -5.17 5.63
CA PRO A 328 18.50 -5.96 6.09
C PRO A 328 18.33 -7.48 6.03
N GLU A 329 17.14 -8.01 5.68
CA GLU A 329 16.85 -9.45 5.79
C GLU A 329 17.74 -10.33 4.92
N ARG A 330 18.23 -9.80 3.80
CA ARG A 330 19.21 -10.46 2.93
C ARG A 330 20.53 -10.80 3.65
N LEU A 331 20.92 -10.03 4.68
CA LEU A 331 22.17 -10.27 5.42
C LEU A 331 22.05 -11.38 6.46
N LYS A 332 20.86 -11.52 7.07
CA LYS A 332 20.58 -12.54 8.09
C LYS A 332 19.18 -13.12 7.88
N PRO A 333 19.02 -14.07 6.95
CA PRO A 333 17.73 -14.71 6.69
C PRO A 333 17.16 -15.34 7.98
N GLY A 334 15.86 -15.22 8.20
CA GLY A 334 15.18 -15.71 9.41
C GLY A 334 15.17 -14.73 10.60
N LEU A 335 16.17 -13.85 10.71
CA LEU A 335 16.25 -12.92 11.85
C LEU A 335 15.17 -11.83 11.81
N PHE A 336 14.81 -11.40 10.59
CA PHE A 336 13.89 -10.30 10.34
C PHE A 336 12.49 -10.79 9.95
N ASP A 337 12.13 -12.04 10.29
CA ASP A 337 10.87 -12.65 9.86
C ASP A 337 9.62 -11.90 10.34
N LEU A 338 9.68 -11.34 11.56
CA LEU A 338 8.57 -10.61 12.17
C LEU A 338 8.74 -9.10 12.10
N THR A 339 9.98 -8.61 12.24
CA THR A 339 10.24 -7.17 12.44
C THR A 339 11.49 -6.71 11.71
N GLY A 340 11.42 -5.52 11.11
CA GLY A 340 12.57 -4.81 10.54
C GLY A 340 13.01 -5.30 9.17
N HIS A 341 12.21 -6.08 8.45
CA HIS A 341 12.52 -6.43 7.07
C HIS A 341 12.20 -5.28 6.11
N SER A 342 12.83 -5.29 4.93
CA SER A 342 12.81 -4.21 3.95
C SER A 342 11.42 -3.66 3.62
N HIS A 343 10.43 -4.53 3.44
CA HIS A 343 9.06 -4.14 3.12
C HIS A 343 8.38 -3.34 4.25
N GLN A 344 8.61 -3.70 5.52
CA GLN A 344 8.12 -2.91 6.66
C GLN A 344 8.78 -1.54 6.72
N ILE A 345 10.10 -1.51 6.48
CA ILE A 345 10.86 -0.26 6.47
C ILE A 345 10.35 0.63 5.33
N PHE A 346 10.14 0.07 4.14
CA PHE A 346 9.55 0.77 3.00
C PHE A 346 8.21 1.42 3.35
N HIS A 347 7.29 0.70 4.02
CA HIS A 347 6.01 1.26 4.48
C HIS A 347 6.20 2.50 5.38
N VAL A 348 7.15 2.44 6.32
CA VAL A 348 7.46 3.58 7.19
C VAL A 348 7.96 4.78 6.36
N PHE A 349 8.87 4.55 5.41
CA PHE A 349 9.37 5.60 4.53
C PHE A 349 8.28 6.20 3.63
N VAL A 350 7.28 5.42 3.21
CA VAL A 350 6.13 5.93 2.46
C VAL A 350 5.32 6.91 3.31
N VAL A 351 5.04 6.58 4.57
CA VAL A 351 4.32 7.47 5.50
C VAL A 351 5.14 8.73 5.79
N LEU A 352 6.45 8.61 6.04
CA LEU A 352 7.33 9.76 6.28
C LEU A 352 7.43 10.69 5.05
N GLY A 353 7.53 10.12 3.85
CA GLY A 353 7.51 10.87 2.60
C GLY A 353 6.20 11.64 2.41
N ALA A 354 5.06 10.98 2.64
CA ALA A 354 3.76 11.63 2.56
C ALA A 354 3.59 12.74 3.63
N LEU A 355 4.14 12.57 4.84
CA LEU A 355 4.13 13.62 5.87
C LEU A 355 5.02 14.82 5.52
N ALA A 356 6.19 14.58 4.93
CA ALA A 356 7.05 15.64 4.43
C ALA A 356 6.33 16.46 3.35
N HIS A 357 5.69 15.77 2.40
CA HIS A 357 4.88 16.41 1.37
C HIS A 357 3.69 17.18 1.96
N TYR A 358 2.96 16.60 2.92
CA TYR A 358 1.91 17.30 3.66
C TYR A 358 2.39 18.64 4.24
N GLY A 359 3.59 18.65 4.86
CA GLY A 359 4.24 19.88 5.32
C GLY A 359 4.44 20.92 4.21
N ALA A 360 4.97 20.52 3.06
CA ALA A 360 5.09 21.39 1.89
C ALA A 360 3.72 21.92 1.43
N THR A 361 2.68 21.07 1.39
CA THR A 361 1.33 21.48 0.97
C THR A 361 0.69 22.53 1.89
N LEU A 362 0.94 22.47 3.20
CA LEU A 362 0.50 23.51 4.13
C LEU A 362 1.20 24.84 3.85
N LEU A 363 2.51 24.82 3.58
CA LEU A 363 3.27 26.03 3.26
C LEU A 363 2.80 26.67 1.95
N PHE A 364 2.46 25.86 0.94
CA PHE A 364 1.85 26.34 -0.29
C PHE A 364 0.51 27.03 -0.01
N LEU A 365 -0.36 26.40 0.77
CA LEU A 365 -1.68 26.94 1.12
C LEU A 365 -1.56 28.26 1.89
N GLU A 366 -0.72 28.29 2.93
CA GLU A 366 -0.52 29.47 3.77
C GLU A 366 0.06 30.64 2.96
N TYR A 367 1.00 30.39 2.04
CA TYR A 367 1.51 31.44 1.16
C TYR A 367 0.41 32.00 0.24
N ARG A 368 -0.49 31.15 -0.26
CA ARG A 368 -1.57 31.58 -1.17
C ARG A 368 -2.75 32.23 -0.46
N ASP A 369 -3.02 31.88 0.79
CA ASP A 369 -3.97 32.63 1.62
C ASP A 369 -3.51 34.09 1.84
N LEU A 370 -2.20 34.36 1.80
CA LEU A 370 -1.62 35.71 1.98
C LEU A 370 -1.52 36.51 0.68
N VAL A 371 -0.99 35.88 -0.38
CA VAL A 371 -0.59 36.59 -1.61
C VAL A 371 -1.62 36.45 -2.74
N GLY A 372 -2.46 35.40 -2.70
CA GLY A 372 -3.36 35.08 -3.81
C GLY A 372 -2.61 34.80 -5.11
N CYS A 373 -3.20 35.27 -6.22
CA CYS A 373 -2.49 35.67 -7.44
C CYS A 373 -2.41 37.20 -7.44
#